data_AF-A0A368PPQ7-F1
#
_entry.id   AF-A0A368PPQ7-F1
#
_cell.length_a   1.000
_cell.length_b   1.000
_cell.length_c   1.000
_cell.angle_alpha   90.00
_cell.angle_beta   90.00
_cell.angle_gamma   90.00
#
_symmetry.space_group_name_H-M   'P 1'
#
loop_
_entity.id
_entity.type
_entity.pdbx_description
1 polymer ?
#
loop_
_entity_poly.entity_id
_entity_poly.type
_entity_poly.pdbx_seq_one_letter_code
_entity_poly.pdbx_strand_id
1 'polypeptide(L)'
;MWMMEIGSLLRRLAIMMWNVGSLLRRLATGGGRGHEPIPRWEEEREAMRAAAKGFKKAAFSHVHAKNWREAALAFDEQAACDLKLGDELSAASALLHSAKCYVWIHDEDQGAISATKFALDKAVALSVKTNDLEIAAMSCEELAELYVEQRELQTALDFYEKAADYYGSDRHSWKCRFEANRLRYLLDNQETYRRSSEPNCRSQLYEVFATGIM
;
A
#
# COMPACT_ATOMS: atom_id res chain seq x y z
N MET A 1 -19.08 0.76 -23.16
CA MET A 1 -19.49 2.15 -22.82
C MET A 1 -20.72 2.24 -21.90
N TRP A 2 -21.38 1.13 -21.51
CA TRP A 2 -22.54 1.14 -20.61
C TRP A 2 -22.21 0.87 -19.12
N MET A 3 -21.01 0.34 -18.81
CA MET A 3 -20.62 0.03 -17.42
C MET A 3 -20.24 1.26 -16.57
N MET A 4 -19.85 2.39 -17.18
CA MET A 4 -19.48 3.59 -16.42
C MET A 4 -20.69 4.37 -15.87
N GLU A 5 -21.85 4.32 -16.53
CA GLU A 5 -23.06 5.03 -16.08
C GLU A 5 -23.72 4.35 -14.87
N ILE A 6 -23.70 3.02 -14.83
CA ILE A 6 -24.26 2.23 -13.71
C ILE A 6 -23.51 2.54 -12.41
N GLY A 7 -22.18 2.66 -12.46
CA GLY A 7 -21.36 3.02 -11.30
C GLY A 7 -21.60 4.43 -10.77
N SER A 8 -22.08 5.35 -11.61
CA SER A 8 -22.44 6.72 -11.20
C SER A 8 -23.81 6.76 -10.50
N LEU A 9 -24.78 6.01 -11.04
CA LEU A 9 -26.12 5.90 -10.48
C LEU A 9 -26.12 5.18 -9.11
N LEU A 10 -25.32 4.13 -8.94
CA LEU A 10 -25.18 3.43 -7.66
C LEU A 10 -24.59 4.33 -6.57
N ARG A 11 -23.60 5.18 -6.91
CA ARG A 11 -23.05 6.17 -5.97
C ARG A 11 -24.11 7.19 -5.55
N ARG A 12 -24.92 7.68 -6.49
CA ARG A 12 -26.01 8.63 -6.21
C ARG A 12 -27.11 8.01 -5.33
N LEU A 13 -27.48 6.75 -5.58
CA LEU A 13 -28.43 6.01 -4.76
C LEU A 13 -27.90 5.76 -3.34
N ALA A 14 -26.62 5.39 -3.19
CA ALA A 14 -26.00 5.21 -1.89
C ALA A 14 -26.00 6.53 -1.08
N ILE A 15 -25.71 7.66 -1.72
CA ILE A 15 -25.77 8.99 -1.10
C ILE A 15 -27.21 9.34 -0.65
N MET A 16 -28.22 9.06 -1.49
CA MET A 16 -29.62 9.31 -1.12
C MET A 16 -30.07 8.44 0.06
N MET A 17 -29.76 7.14 0.05
CA MET A 17 -30.13 6.24 1.15
C MET A 17 -29.43 6.63 2.46
N TRP A 18 -28.18 7.09 2.39
CA TRP A 18 -27.45 7.62 3.55
C TRP A 18 -28.12 8.86 4.14
N ASN A 19 -28.54 9.81 3.30
CA ASN A 19 -29.21 11.04 3.74
C ASN A 19 -30.55 10.75 4.43
N VAL A 20 -31.33 9.79 3.92
CA VAL A 20 -32.61 9.39 4.54
C VAL A 20 -32.36 8.70 5.89
N GLY A 21 -31.37 7.81 5.99
CA GLY A 21 -31.00 7.16 7.25
C GLY A 21 -30.48 8.13 8.32
N SER A 22 -29.76 9.18 7.91
CA SER A 22 -29.32 10.28 8.77
C SER A 22 -30.50 11.08 9.32
N LEU A 23 -31.46 11.45 8.45
CA LEU A 23 -32.64 12.22 8.83
C LEU A 23 -33.52 11.48 9.85
N LEU A 24 -33.71 10.17 9.64
CA LEU A 24 -34.47 9.32 10.54
C LEU A 24 -33.79 9.18 11.92
N ARG A 25 -32.46 9.12 11.97
CA ARG A 25 -31.70 9.11 13.24
C ARG A 25 -31.86 10.41 14.03
N ARG A 26 -31.86 11.56 13.34
CA ARG A 26 -32.06 12.89 13.95
C ARG A 26 -33.48 13.08 14.49
N LEU A 27 -34.48 12.49 13.82
CA LEU A 27 -35.86 12.49 14.31
C LEU A 27 -36.04 11.55 15.52
N ALA A 28 -35.29 10.45 15.57
CA ALA A 28 -35.34 9.50 16.69
C ALA A 28 -34.67 10.01 17.98
N THR A 29 -33.74 10.96 17.91
CA THR A 29 -33.01 11.51 19.07
C THR A 29 -33.60 12.81 19.62
N GLY A 30 -34.78 13.23 19.15
CA GLY A 30 -35.49 14.43 19.60
C GLY A 30 -36.03 14.32 21.04
N GLY A 31 -35.15 14.49 22.04
CA GLY A 31 -35.56 14.61 23.44
C GLY A 31 -34.41 14.60 24.44
N GLY A 32 -33.67 15.71 24.58
CA GLY A 32 -32.92 15.97 25.81
C GLY A 32 -31.55 16.66 25.68
N ARG A 33 -31.50 17.90 26.19
CA ARG A 33 -30.34 18.64 26.73
C ARG A 33 -29.16 18.97 25.81
N GLY A 34 -29.05 20.25 25.48
CA GLY A 34 -27.85 21.08 25.70
C GLY A 34 -26.56 20.74 24.96
N HIS A 35 -26.54 19.76 24.06
CA HIS A 35 -25.39 19.53 23.19
C HIS A 35 -25.50 20.47 21.98
N GLU A 36 -24.50 21.33 21.78
CA GLU A 36 -24.36 22.01 20.48
C GLU A 36 -24.36 20.93 19.38
N PRO A 37 -25.16 21.08 18.31
CA PRO A 37 -25.20 20.10 17.24
C PRO A 37 -23.81 19.95 16.65
N ILE A 38 -23.28 18.73 16.64
CA ILE A 38 -22.00 18.43 16.00
C ILE A 38 -22.10 18.95 14.54
N PRO A 39 -21.15 19.78 14.09
CA PRO A 39 -21.15 20.25 12.73
C PRO A 39 -21.17 19.07 11.76
N ARG A 40 -21.99 19.15 10.71
CA ARG A 40 -22.17 18.06 9.72
C ARG A 40 -20.84 17.51 9.19
N TRP A 41 -19.85 18.37 8.96
CA TRP A 41 -18.53 17.97 8.47
C TRP A 41 -17.74 17.12 9.47
N GLU A 42 -18.02 17.26 10.77
CA GLU A 42 -17.39 16.48 11.84
C GLU A 42 -18.03 15.08 11.95
N GLU A 43 -19.35 14.98 11.78
CA GLU A 43 -20.04 13.68 11.61
C GLU A 43 -19.50 12.92 10.38
N GLU A 44 -19.31 13.63 9.25
CA GLU A 44 -18.76 13.05 8.01
C GLU A 44 -17.31 12.60 8.19
N ARG A 45 -16.48 13.37 8.92
CA ARG A 45 -15.11 12.97 9.28
C ARG A 45 -15.08 11.75 10.19
N GLU A 46 -15.95 11.68 11.19
CA GLU A 46 -16.02 10.53 12.09
C GLU A 46 -16.48 9.27 11.35
N ALA A 47 -17.47 9.39 10.46
CA ALA A 47 -17.87 8.29 9.59
C ALA A 47 -16.72 7.81 8.69
N MET A 48 -15.90 8.74 8.19
CA MET A 48 -14.73 8.40 7.37
C MET A 48 -13.62 7.73 8.17
N ARG A 49 -13.37 8.15 9.43
CA ARG A 49 -12.44 7.44 10.34
C ARG A 49 -12.92 6.02 10.64
N ALA A 50 -14.22 5.87 10.88
CA ALA A 50 -14.83 4.56 11.09
C ALA A 50 -14.70 3.67 9.86
N ALA A 51 -14.88 4.23 8.65
CA ALA A 51 -14.68 3.53 7.39
C ALA A 51 -13.23 3.08 7.20
N ALA A 52 -12.24 3.96 7.40
CA ALA A 52 -10.82 3.62 7.34
C ALA A 52 -10.47 2.45 8.28
N LYS A 53 -10.94 2.51 9.54
CA LYS A 53 -10.76 1.43 10.51
C LYS A 53 -11.44 0.13 10.08
N GLY A 54 -12.61 0.23 9.43
CA GLY A 54 -13.32 -0.91 8.86
C GLY A 54 -12.54 -1.57 7.73
N PHE A 55 -12.03 -0.77 6.79
CA PHE A 55 -11.20 -1.24 5.68
C PHE A 55 -9.91 -1.90 6.16
N LYS A 56 -9.21 -1.30 7.13
CA LYS A 56 -8.02 -1.90 7.74
C LYS A 56 -8.30 -3.29 8.29
N LYS A 57 -9.40 -3.45 9.05
CA LYS A 57 -9.79 -4.74 9.61
C LYS A 57 -10.15 -5.76 8.53
N ALA A 58 -10.91 -5.35 7.51
CA ALA A 58 -11.26 -6.20 6.39
C ALA A 58 -10.00 -6.65 5.62
N ALA A 59 -9.07 -5.74 5.36
CA ALA A 59 -7.81 -6.02 4.69
C ALA A 59 -7.01 -7.11 5.42
N PHE A 60 -6.82 -6.97 6.74
CA PHE A 60 -6.15 -8.01 7.53
C PHE A 60 -6.92 -9.34 7.53
N SER A 61 -8.26 -9.31 7.57
CA SER A 61 -9.06 -10.53 7.44
C SER A 61 -8.84 -11.22 6.09
N HIS A 62 -8.71 -10.46 4.99
CA HIS A 62 -8.41 -10.99 3.67
C HIS A 62 -6.98 -11.53 3.57
N VAL A 63 -5.99 -10.85 4.18
CA VAL A 63 -4.62 -11.35 4.31
C VAL A 63 -4.61 -12.72 4.99
N HIS A 64 -5.30 -12.88 6.12
CA HIS A 64 -5.40 -14.16 6.82
C HIS A 64 -6.09 -15.25 5.98
N ALA A 65 -7.07 -14.86 5.15
CA ALA A 65 -7.73 -15.76 4.21
C ALA A 65 -6.91 -16.05 2.94
N LYS A 66 -5.72 -15.41 2.77
CA LYS A 66 -4.89 -15.45 1.55
C LYS A 66 -5.59 -14.89 0.30
N ASN A 67 -6.59 -14.04 0.50
CA ASN A 67 -7.30 -13.32 -0.56
C ASN A 67 -6.55 -12.01 -0.86
N TRP A 68 -5.40 -12.12 -1.50
CA TRP A 68 -4.44 -11.02 -1.68
C TRP A 68 -5.01 -9.83 -2.47
N ARG A 69 -5.83 -10.10 -3.48
CA ARG A 69 -6.42 -9.05 -4.33
C ARG A 69 -7.42 -8.20 -3.53
N GLU A 70 -8.29 -8.86 -2.77
CA GLU A 70 -9.26 -8.20 -1.89
C GLU A 70 -8.57 -7.46 -0.75
N ALA A 71 -7.47 -8.02 -0.21
CA ALA A 71 -6.66 -7.36 0.80
C ALA A 71 -6.04 -6.05 0.28
N ALA A 72 -5.42 -6.08 -0.91
CA ALA A 72 -4.82 -4.91 -1.52
C ALA A 72 -5.85 -3.80 -1.75
N LEU A 73 -7.00 -4.13 -2.34
CA LEU A 73 -8.10 -3.19 -2.56
C LEU A 73 -8.62 -2.58 -1.25
N ALA A 74 -8.74 -3.37 -0.19
CA ALA A 74 -9.17 -2.86 1.10
C ALA A 74 -8.13 -1.91 1.73
N PHE A 75 -6.83 -2.19 1.58
CA PHE A 75 -5.77 -1.26 1.99
C PHE A 75 -5.75 0.03 1.16
N ASP A 76 -6.03 -0.03 -0.14
CA ASP A 76 -6.15 1.15 -0.99
C ASP A 76 -7.32 2.06 -0.55
N GLU A 77 -8.47 1.45 -0.24
CA GLU A 77 -9.64 2.18 0.28
C GLU A 77 -9.38 2.78 1.68
N GLN A 78 -8.61 2.07 2.53
CA GLN A 78 -8.11 2.64 3.78
C GLN A 78 -7.25 3.88 3.51
N ALA A 79 -6.22 3.76 2.65
CA ALA A 79 -5.32 4.87 2.33
C ALA A 79 -6.06 6.07 1.74
N ALA A 80 -7.07 5.83 0.91
CA ALA A 80 -7.90 6.88 0.33
C ALA A 80 -8.73 7.62 1.39
N CYS A 81 -9.20 6.93 2.43
CA CYS A 81 -9.87 7.55 3.58
C CYS A 81 -8.87 8.35 4.42
N ASP A 82 -7.71 7.77 4.74
CA ASP A 82 -6.68 8.39 5.57
C ASP A 82 -6.16 9.70 4.94
N LEU A 83 -5.93 9.72 3.62
CA LEU A 83 -5.53 10.94 2.90
C LEU A 83 -6.61 12.04 2.94
N LYS A 84 -7.89 11.69 2.84
CA LYS A 84 -8.99 12.67 2.96
C LYS A 84 -9.11 13.22 4.38
N LEU A 85 -8.72 12.44 5.38
CA LEU A 85 -8.65 12.86 6.78
C LEU A 85 -7.40 13.68 7.09
N GLY A 86 -6.40 13.67 6.21
CA GLY A 86 -5.10 14.30 6.41
C GLY A 86 -4.12 13.46 7.23
N ASP A 87 -4.40 12.17 7.41
CA ASP A 87 -3.53 11.22 8.11
C ASP A 87 -2.54 10.58 7.14
N GLU A 88 -1.51 11.35 6.77
CA GLU A 88 -0.52 10.95 5.78
C GLU A 88 0.34 9.75 6.25
N LEU A 89 0.57 9.64 7.56
CA LEU A 89 1.30 8.51 8.16
C LEU A 89 0.51 7.20 8.02
N SER A 90 -0.77 7.20 8.41
CA SER A 90 -1.62 6.00 8.26
C SER A 90 -1.81 5.65 6.79
N ALA A 91 -1.96 6.65 5.91
CA ALA A 91 -2.06 6.45 4.48
C ALA A 91 -0.81 5.79 3.87
N ALA A 92 0.39 6.23 4.27
CA ALA A 92 1.64 5.64 3.79
C ALA A 92 1.77 4.17 4.20
N SER A 93 1.47 3.86 5.47
CA SER A 93 1.43 2.49 5.98
C SER A 93 0.44 1.61 5.21
N ALA A 94 -0.76 2.12 4.96
CA ALA A 94 -1.79 1.41 4.19
C ALA A 94 -1.33 1.11 2.75
N LEU A 95 -0.69 2.08 2.08
CA LEU A 95 -0.14 1.89 0.73
C LEU A 95 0.97 0.84 0.69
N LEU A 96 1.87 0.83 1.68
CA LEU A 96 2.90 -0.20 1.80
C LEU A 96 2.27 -1.59 2.01
N HIS A 97 1.24 -1.71 2.84
CA HIS A 97 0.52 -2.96 3.02
C HIS A 97 -0.22 -3.42 1.75
N SER A 98 -0.81 -2.49 1.01
CA SER A 98 -1.43 -2.76 -0.29
C SER A 98 -0.41 -3.33 -1.28
N ALA A 99 0.74 -2.67 -1.42
CA ALA A 99 1.84 -3.11 -2.27
C ALA A 99 2.34 -4.52 -1.91
N LYS A 100 2.54 -4.78 -0.61
CA LYS A 100 2.93 -6.11 -0.12
C LYS A 100 1.90 -7.18 -0.47
N CYS A 101 0.61 -6.87 -0.52
CA CYS A 101 -0.42 -7.83 -0.95
C CYS A 101 -0.30 -8.13 -2.45
N TYR A 102 -0.04 -7.13 -3.29
CA TYR A 102 0.11 -7.33 -4.73
C TYR A 102 1.29 -8.23 -5.10
N VAL A 103 2.39 -8.24 -4.32
CA VAL A 103 3.54 -9.13 -4.53
C VAL A 103 3.14 -10.62 -4.47
N TRP A 104 2.12 -10.96 -3.68
CA TRP A 104 1.62 -12.34 -3.55
C TRP A 104 0.54 -12.73 -4.56
N ILE A 105 0.12 -11.78 -5.42
CA ILE A 105 -0.78 -12.10 -6.52
C ILE A 105 0.06 -12.77 -7.61
N HIS A 106 0.04 -14.10 -7.62
CA HIS A 106 0.71 -14.92 -8.61
C HIS A 106 0.00 -14.80 -9.96
N ASP A 107 0.33 -13.76 -10.72
CA ASP A 107 0.18 -13.68 -12.17
C ASP A 107 1.01 -12.49 -12.64
N GLU A 108 1.60 -12.57 -13.84
CA GLU A 108 2.32 -11.47 -14.51
C GLU A 108 1.35 -10.34 -14.95
N ASP A 109 0.39 -10.02 -14.10
CA ASP A 109 -0.58 -8.95 -14.26
C ASP A 109 0.17 -7.62 -14.20
N GLN A 110 0.54 -7.12 -15.38
CA GLN A 110 1.20 -5.81 -15.54
C GLN A 110 0.38 -4.68 -14.89
N GLY A 111 -0.94 -4.84 -14.79
CA GLY A 111 -1.81 -3.94 -14.04
C GLY A 111 -1.53 -3.97 -12.54
N ALA A 112 -1.38 -5.16 -11.96
CA ALA A 112 -0.99 -5.31 -10.55
C ALA A 112 0.42 -4.74 -10.30
N ILE A 113 1.39 -5.06 -11.16
CA ILE A 113 2.77 -4.54 -11.03
C ILE A 113 2.80 -3.00 -11.06
N SER A 114 2.08 -2.39 -12.00
CA SER A 114 2.01 -0.92 -12.09
C SER A 114 1.30 -0.29 -10.89
N ALA A 115 0.24 -0.92 -10.38
CA ALA A 115 -0.42 -0.50 -9.14
C ALA A 115 0.53 -0.59 -7.93
N THR A 116 1.30 -1.68 -7.80
CA THR A 116 2.30 -1.84 -6.74
C THR A 116 3.35 -0.73 -6.78
N LYS A 117 3.95 -0.48 -7.94
CA LYS A 117 4.94 0.60 -8.11
C LYS A 117 4.35 1.95 -7.73
N PHE A 118 3.16 2.26 -8.22
CA PHE A 118 2.47 3.51 -7.88
C PHE A 118 2.19 3.64 -6.38
N ALA A 119 1.72 2.58 -5.72
CA ALA A 119 1.46 2.57 -4.28
C ALA A 119 2.75 2.79 -3.48
N LEU A 120 3.85 2.12 -3.84
CA LEU A 120 5.14 2.25 -3.18
C LEU A 120 5.76 3.64 -3.39
N ASP A 121 5.75 4.17 -4.60
CA ASP A 121 6.26 5.53 -4.87
C ASP A 121 5.50 6.58 -4.05
N LYS A 122 4.18 6.42 -3.95
CA LYS A 122 3.35 7.29 -3.12
C LYS A 122 3.60 7.10 -1.63
N ALA A 123 3.84 5.87 -1.16
CA ALA A 123 4.22 5.60 0.21
C ALA A 123 5.56 6.26 0.56
N VAL A 124 6.58 6.16 -0.30
CA VAL A 124 7.87 6.85 -0.14
C VAL A 124 7.65 8.36 -0.03
N ALA A 125 6.90 8.96 -0.96
CA ALA A 125 6.68 10.41 -0.97
C ALA A 125 5.98 10.92 0.30
N LEU A 126 4.94 10.21 0.77
CA LEU A 126 4.23 10.55 1.99
C LEU A 126 5.14 10.37 3.22
N SER A 127 5.86 9.26 3.30
CA SER A 127 6.70 8.92 4.46
C SER A 127 7.88 9.89 4.60
N VAL A 128 8.51 10.28 3.49
CA VAL A 128 9.56 11.31 3.49
C VAL A 128 9.01 12.66 3.94
N LYS A 129 7.80 13.02 3.48
CA LYS A 129 7.14 14.27 3.88
C LYS A 129 6.83 14.29 5.38
N THR A 130 6.39 13.18 5.96
CA THR A 130 6.07 13.04 7.38
C THR A 130 7.27 12.70 8.26
N ASN A 131 8.46 12.53 7.66
CA ASN A 131 9.70 12.09 8.32
C ASN A 131 9.61 10.69 8.96
N ASP A 132 8.74 9.82 8.42
CA ASP A 132 8.71 8.39 8.73
C ASP A 132 9.70 7.65 7.82
N LEU A 133 10.97 7.67 8.20
CA LEU A 133 12.03 7.10 7.38
C LEU A 133 11.97 5.56 7.30
N GLU A 134 11.33 4.89 8.26
CA GLU A 134 11.21 3.44 8.27
C GLU A 134 10.28 2.95 7.16
N ILE A 135 9.09 3.56 7.02
CA ILE A 135 8.18 3.24 5.92
C ILE A 135 8.78 3.64 4.57
N ALA A 136 9.51 4.76 4.50
CA ALA A 136 10.22 5.15 3.29
C ALA A 136 11.26 4.10 2.88
N ALA A 137 12.08 3.62 3.83
CA ALA A 137 13.10 2.61 3.59
C ALA A 137 12.51 1.27 3.12
N MET A 138 11.50 0.76 3.84
CA MET A 138 10.80 -0.47 3.46
C MET A 138 10.18 -0.35 2.06
N SER A 139 9.56 0.79 1.74
CA SER A 139 8.95 0.98 0.43
C SER A 139 9.98 1.04 -0.70
N CYS A 140 11.16 1.62 -0.44
CA CYS A 140 12.29 1.59 -1.39
C CYS A 140 12.86 0.18 -1.57
N GLU A 141 12.93 -0.64 -0.52
CA GLU A 141 13.38 -2.03 -0.60
C GLU A 141 12.46 -2.87 -1.50
N GLU A 142 11.14 -2.76 -1.30
CA GLU A 142 10.14 -3.45 -2.13
C GLU A 142 10.18 -2.99 -3.60
N LEU A 143 10.38 -1.68 -3.84
CA LEU A 143 10.58 -1.16 -5.21
C LEU A 143 11.83 -1.75 -5.85
N ALA A 144 12.94 -1.80 -5.10
CA ALA A 144 14.19 -2.34 -5.59
C ALA A 144 14.03 -3.81 -6.01
N GLU A 145 13.36 -4.63 -5.19
CA GLU A 145 13.07 -6.04 -5.50
C GLU A 145 12.25 -6.18 -6.80
N LEU A 146 11.20 -5.37 -6.98
CA LEU A 146 10.42 -5.35 -8.23
C LEU A 146 11.25 -4.97 -9.46
N TYR A 147 12.18 -4.01 -9.34
CA TYR A 147 13.08 -3.64 -10.44
C TYR A 147 14.12 -4.72 -10.74
N VAL A 148 14.58 -5.48 -9.74
CA VAL A 148 15.43 -6.67 -9.95
C VAL A 148 14.68 -7.71 -10.77
N GLU A 149 13.43 -8.02 -10.42
CA GLU A 149 12.59 -8.97 -11.16
C GLU A 149 12.40 -8.56 -12.63
N GLN A 150 12.29 -7.26 -12.90
CA GLN A 150 12.16 -6.69 -14.25
C GLN A 150 13.49 -6.53 -14.98
N ARG A 151 14.61 -6.97 -14.38
CA ARG A 151 15.98 -6.83 -14.89
C ARG A 151 16.42 -5.38 -15.10
N GLU A 152 15.78 -4.43 -14.42
CA GLU A 152 16.18 -3.02 -14.38
C GLU A 152 17.19 -2.80 -13.25
N LEU A 153 18.38 -3.40 -13.39
CA LEU A 153 19.36 -3.51 -12.31
C LEU A 153 19.87 -2.14 -11.81
N GLN A 154 19.99 -1.14 -12.70
CA GLN A 154 20.43 0.20 -12.30
C GLN A 154 19.39 0.88 -11.42
N THR A 155 18.12 0.84 -11.82
CA THR A 155 17.03 1.41 -11.03
C THR A 155 16.91 0.73 -9.67
N ALA A 156 17.04 -0.61 -9.64
CA ALA A 156 17.05 -1.37 -8.40
C ALA A 156 18.20 -0.98 -7.46
N LEU A 157 19.41 -0.77 -8.01
CA LEU A 157 20.57 -0.30 -7.25
C LEU A 157 20.27 1.04 -6.58
N ASP A 158 19.76 2.02 -7.35
CA ASP A 158 19.46 3.36 -6.84
C ASP A 158 18.45 3.31 -5.68
N PHE A 159 17.47 2.40 -5.74
CA PHE A 159 16.49 2.23 -4.67
C PHE A 159 17.06 1.51 -3.44
N TYR A 160 17.93 0.51 -3.60
CA TYR A 160 18.61 -0.10 -2.46
C TYR A 160 19.54 0.89 -1.75
N GLU A 161 20.24 1.76 -2.48
CA GLU A 161 21.05 2.83 -1.88
C GLU A 161 20.17 3.81 -1.10
N LYS A 162 19.04 4.26 -1.66
CA LYS A 162 18.06 5.09 -0.95
C LYS A 162 17.51 4.41 0.31
N ALA A 163 17.15 3.14 0.23
CA ALA A 163 16.65 2.38 1.38
C ALA A 163 17.71 2.31 2.49
N ALA A 164 18.97 2.05 2.13
CA ALA A 164 20.08 2.04 3.07
C ALA A 164 20.31 3.39 3.75
N ASP A 165 20.12 4.49 3.01
CA ASP A 165 20.28 5.84 3.55
C ASP A 165 19.13 6.20 4.50
N TYR A 166 17.89 5.81 4.18
CA TYR A 166 16.75 5.98 5.08
C TYR A 166 16.85 5.14 6.36
N TYR A 167 17.32 3.88 6.26
CA TYR A 167 17.60 3.05 7.43
C TYR A 167 18.78 3.58 8.27
N GLY A 168 19.67 4.41 7.70
CA GLY A 168 20.80 4.99 8.41
C GLY A 168 21.76 3.92 8.95
N SER A 169 21.93 3.86 10.27
CA SER A 169 22.77 2.88 10.97
C SER A 169 22.04 1.60 11.41
N ASP A 170 20.77 1.43 11.03
CA ASP A 170 19.99 0.25 11.37
C ASP A 170 20.56 -1.02 10.71
N ARG A 171 20.31 -2.20 11.31
CA ARG A 171 20.74 -3.50 10.74
C ARG A 171 20.23 -3.70 9.30
N HIS A 172 19.04 -3.21 8.98
CA HIS A 172 18.46 -3.33 7.63
C HIS A 172 19.27 -2.54 6.59
N SER A 173 19.94 -1.45 6.98
CA SER A 173 20.87 -0.70 6.12
C SER A 173 21.96 -1.60 5.55
N TRP A 174 22.51 -2.52 6.35
CA TRP A 174 23.53 -3.45 5.89
C TRP A 174 23.01 -4.40 4.80
N LYS A 175 21.78 -4.91 4.94
CA LYS A 175 21.14 -5.75 3.91
C LYS A 175 21.00 -4.98 2.60
N CYS A 176 20.46 -3.75 2.65
CA CYS A 176 20.30 -2.92 1.46
C CYS A 176 21.65 -2.59 0.80
N ARG A 177 22.68 -2.26 1.58
CA ARG A 177 24.04 -2.01 1.05
C ARG A 177 24.67 -3.26 0.45
N PHE A 178 24.39 -4.44 1.01
CA PHE A 178 24.85 -5.71 0.45
C PHE A 178 24.23 -5.95 -0.93
N GLU A 179 22.91 -5.81 -1.06
CA GLU A 179 22.22 -5.98 -2.34
C GLU A 179 22.65 -4.92 -3.37
N ALA A 180 22.79 -3.65 -2.98
CA ALA A 180 23.31 -2.61 -3.87
C ALA A 180 24.70 -2.95 -4.44
N ASN A 181 25.61 -3.46 -3.59
CA ASN A 181 26.94 -3.89 -4.05
C ASN A 181 26.89 -5.11 -4.97
N ARG A 182 25.99 -6.07 -4.69
CA ARG A 182 25.75 -7.22 -5.56
C ARG A 182 25.25 -6.77 -6.94
N LEU A 183 24.31 -5.83 -6.99
CA LEU A 183 23.80 -5.29 -8.25
C LEU A 183 24.87 -4.51 -9.02
N ARG A 184 25.70 -3.72 -8.32
CA ARG A 184 26.84 -3.01 -8.92
C ARG A 184 27.81 -3.98 -9.60
N TYR A 185 28.16 -5.07 -8.92
CA TYR A 185 28.99 -6.13 -9.50
C TYR A 185 28.34 -6.75 -10.75
N LEU A 186 27.03 -6.99 -10.74
CA LEU A 186 26.32 -7.54 -11.91
C LEU A 186 26.28 -6.57 -13.09
N LEU A 187 26.12 -5.28 -12.84
CA LEU A 187 26.16 -4.22 -13.86
C LEU A 187 27.56 -4.09 -14.47
N ASP A 188 28.61 -4.14 -13.66
CA ASP A 188 30.00 -4.09 -14.14
C ASP A 188 30.38 -5.34 -14.97
N ASN A 189 29.69 -6.46 -14.75
CA ASN A 189 29.91 -7.75 -15.41
C ASN A 189 28.76 -8.16 -16.36
N GLN A 190 28.00 -7.19 -16.88
CA GLN A 190 26.76 -7.46 -17.61
C GLN A 190 26.96 -8.32 -18.88
N GLU A 191 28.14 -8.24 -19.52
CA GLU A 191 28.50 -9.05 -20.70
C GLU A 191 28.75 -10.53 -20.40
N THR A 192 29.19 -10.89 -19.18
CA THR A 192 29.37 -12.29 -18.78
C THR A 192 28.05 -12.91 -18.31
N TYR A 193 27.18 -12.15 -17.64
CA TYR A 193 25.87 -12.63 -17.18
C TYR A 193 24.86 -12.88 -18.32
N ARG A 194 24.90 -12.06 -19.39
CA ARG A 194 24.04 -12.25 -20.58
C ARG A 194 24.27 -13.59 -21.30
N ARG A 195 25.46 -14.19 -21.16
CA ARG A 195 25.80 -15.50 -21.74
C ARG A 195 25.40 -16.68 -20.85
N SER A 196 25.08 -16.48 -19.57
CA SER A 196 24.90 -17.57 -18.61
C SER A 196 23.47 -17.75 -18.07
N SER A 197 22.52 -16.84 -18.36
CA SER A 197 21.17 -16.95 -17.79
C SER A 197 20.16 -17.64 -18.71
N GLU A 198 19.96 -18.95 -18.53
CA GLU A 198 18.66 -19.59 -18.80
C GLU A 198 17.61 -19.12 -17.78
N PRO A 199 16.30 -19.08 -18.12
CA PRO A 199 15.28 -18.50 -17.27
C PRO A 199 14.64 -19.54 -16.34
N ASN A 200 14.97 -19.54 -15.04
CA ASN A 200 13.99 -19.66 -13.94
C ASN A 200 14.69 -19.73 -12.58
N CYS A 201 14.55 -18.71 -11.73
CA CYS A 201 14.88 -18.81 -10.30
C CYS A 201 13.74 -18.23 -9.46
N ARG A 202 12.57 -18.88 -9.53
CA ARG A 202 11.43 -18.58 -8.65
C ARG A 202 11.21 -19.65 -7.56
N SER A 203 12.23 -20.46 -7.20
CA SER A 203 12.00 -21.62 -6.32
C SER A 203 12.80 -21.69 -5.03
N GLN A 204 13.56 -20.67 -4.61
CA GLN A 204 14.45 -20.81 -3.43
C GLN A 204 14.32 -19.74 -2.34
N LEU A 205 13.45 -18.73 -2.48
CA LEU A 205 13.24 -17.71 -1.44
C LEU A 205 11.96 -17.90 -0.61
N TYR A 206 11.14 -18.93 -0.90
CA TYR A 206 9.81 -19.07 -0.32
C TYR A 206 9.74 -19.73 1.08
N GLU A 207 10.85 -20.19 1.66
CA GLU A 207 10.80 -20.87 2.98
C GLU A 207 11.15 -19.99 4.20
N VAL A 208 11.67 -18.78 4.01
CA VAL A 208 12.25 -18.01 5.15
C VAL A 208 11.30 -16.99 5.78
N PHE A 209 10.30 -16.45 5.07
CA PHE A 209 9.43 -15.39 5.61
C PHE A 209 8.07 -15.86 6.14
N ALA A 210 7.66 -17.11 5.89
CA ALA A 210 6.44 -17.68 6.46
C ALA A 210 6.51 -17.92 7.99
N THR A 211 7.69 -17.76 8.60
CA THR A 211 7.93 -17.96 10.04
C THR A 211 8.20 -16.67 10.81
N GLY A 212 8.27 -15.51 10.14
CA GLY A 212 8.73 -14.24 10.74
C GLY A 212 7.64 -13.24 11.19
N ILE A 213 6.35 -13.56 11.02
CA ILE A 213 5.24 -12.72 11.51
C ILE A 213 4.39 -13.54 12.51
N MET A 214 4.97 -13.76 13.68
CA MET A 214 4.26 -14.10 14.93
C MET A 214 4.74 -13.17 16.04
#